data_AF-A0A3M8CSK5-F1
#
_entry.id   AF-A0A3M8CSK5-F1
#
_cell.length_a   1.000
_cell.length_b   1.000
_cell.length_c   1.000
_cell.angle_alpha   90.00
_cell.angle_beta   90.00
_cell.angle_gamma   90.00
#
_symmetry.space_group_name_H-M   'P 1'
#
loop_
_entity.id
_entity.type
_entity.pdbx_description
1 polymer ?
#
loop_
_entity_poly.entity_id
_entity_poly.type
_entity_poly.pdbx_seq_one_letter_code
_entity_poly.pdbx_strand_id
1 'polypeptide(L)'
;MKRKEWLLLILVVVVLGAAAAGMMWYRAAHAPQNTPAAAQKTEPELPPGTPSATLVITRDYGGEQLMKRAVPISQGDTVMDVLKREGGDVKTTYNGSFVESINGLASAYKAGDSKSKPIDWFFYVNGVMSDIGAGEYPVRTGDVITWDYHRWAFDTSAPALIGVYPQPFVQHDEETNKAIALAVMYAPGLQEQADQLAKALSTARQTETKAVAWNEQLFAEGQPLIVLGDSKAYADSAFYQKLWEQKAMYGLFAHFTKNGIEATDISGNVVITDVKPDAGAIVATVHPETRKPLWFVGGNSSDAIARIVHTIASGQTADTPWTNSFGLLQDGQETLRLPLGGTP
;
A
#
# COMPACT_ATOMS: atom_id res chain seq x y z
N MET A 1 -22.35 -54.77 29.10
CA MET A 1 -21.42 -54.11 28.17
C MET A 1 -20.31 -55.07 27.80
N LYS A 2 -20.06 -55.27 26.50
CA LYS A 2 -19.09 -56.23 25.97
C LYS A 2 -17.69 -55.58 25.95
N ARG A 3 -16.62 -56.37 26.14
CA ARG A 3 -15.20 -55.94 26.21
C ARG A 3 -14.74 -54.98 25.10
N LYS A 4 -15.40 -54.98 23.93
CA LYS A 4 -15.16 -54.07 22.80
C LYS A 4 -15.70 -52.65 23.03
N GLU A 5 -16.79 -52.49 23.79
CA GLU A 5 -17.37 -51.18 24.15
C GLU A 5 -16.50 -50.44 25.17
N TRP A 6 -15.86 -51.19 26.08
CA TRP A 6 -14.87 -50.64 27.03
C TRP A 6 -13.62 -50.11 26.33
N LEU A 7 -13.13 -50.80 25.29
CA LEU A 7 -11.95 -50.37 24.53
C LEU A 7 -12.23 -49.11 23.70
N LEU A 8 -13.42 -48.97 23.13
CA LEU A 8 -13.84 -47.76 22.41
C LEU A 8 -13.97 -46.55 23.35
N LEU A 9 -14.52 -46.73 24.54
CA LEU A 9 -14.59 -45.67 25.56
C LEU A 9 -13.20 -45.21 26.03
N ILE A 10 -12.28 -46.14 26.26
CA ILE A 10 -10.90 -45.80 26.62
C ILE A 10 -10.20 -45.05 25.48
N LEU A 11 -10.37 -45.48 24.23
CA LEU A 11 -9.78 -44.81 23.07
C LEU A 11 -10.28 -43.36 22.92
N VAL A 12 -11.59 -43.13 23.08
CA VAL A 12 -12.18 -41.78 23.00
C VAL A 12 -11.68 -40.87 24.13
N VAL A 13 -11.56 -41.39 25.37
CA VAL A 13 -11.02 -40.62 26.49
C VAL A 13 -9.54 -40.29 26.29
N VAL A 14 -8.74 -41.20 25.73
CA VAL A 14 -7.32 -40.95 25.42
C VAL A 14 -7.16 -39.92 24.30
N VAL A 15 -7.99 -39.97 23.25
CA VAL A 15 -7.96 -38.99 22.14
C VAL A 15 -8.41 -37.61 22.62
N LEU A 16 -9.46 -37.52 23.44
CA LEU A 16 -9.91 -36.24 24.03
C LEU A 16 -8.90 -35.68 25.04
N GLY A 17 -8.26 -36.54 25.83
CA GLY A 17 -7.17 -36.14 26.74
C GLY A 17 -5.96 -35.62 25.98
N ALA A 18 -5.57 -36.26 24.87
CA ALA A 18 -4.48 -35.82 24.01
C ALA A 18 -4.79 -34.51 23.28
N ALA A 19 -6.03 -34.31 22.82
CA ALA A 19 -6.48 -33.05 22.23
C ALA A 19 -6.50 -31.89 23.25
N ALA A 20 -6.97 -32.15 24.47
CA ALA A 20 -6.96 -31.15 25.55
C ALA A 20 -5.53 -30.79 25.99
N ALA A 21 -4.63 -31.78 26.12
CA ALA A 21 -3.23 -31.55 26.44
C ALA A 21 -2.50 -30.81 25.31
N GLY A 22 -2.76 -31.17 24.04
CA GLY A 22 -2.21 -30.48 22.86
C GLY A 22 -2.69 -29.03 22.76
N MET A 23 -3.96 -28.76 23.04
CA MET A 23 -4.52 -27.41 23.04
C MET A 23 -4.01 -26.56 24.21
N MET A 24 -3.71 -27.18 25.35
CA MET A 24 -3.11 -26.52 26.51
C MET A 24 -1.63 -26.21 26.29
N TRP A 25 -0.87 -27.10 25.64
CA TRP A 25 0.50 -26.82 25.18
C TRP A 25 0.53 -25.77 24.07
N TYR A 26 -0.40 -25.81 23.11
CA TYR A 26 -0.53 -24.80 22.06
C TYR A 26 -0.83 -23.41 22.64
N ARG A 27 -1.76 -23.32 23.61
CA ARG A 27 -2.04 -22.08 24.34
C ARG A 27 -0.88 -21.60 25.22
N ALA A 28 -0.08 -22.50 25.80
CA ALA A 28 1.09 -22.11 26.58
C ALA A 28 2.25 -21.63 25.69
N ALA A 29 2.46 -22.26 24.53
CA ALA A 29 3.47 -21.88 23.55
C ALA A 29 3.11 -20.60 22.77
N HIS A 30 1.81 -20.29 22.65
CA HIS A 30 1.28 -19.10 21.98
C HIS A 30 0.56 -18.15 22.96
N ALA A 31 0.81 -18.31 24.26
CA ALA A 31 0.38 -17.32 25.23
C ALA A 31 1.11 -16.01 24.87
N PRO A 32 0.40 -14.87 24.74
CA PRO A 32 1.06 -13.60 24.50
C PRO A 32 2.07 -13.41 25.63
N GLN A 33 3.36 -13.35 25.26
CA GLN A 33 4.35 -12.88 26.21
C GLN A 33 3.97 -11.44 26.52
N ASN A 34 3.49 -11.21 27.73
CA ASN A 34 3.40 -9.89 28.31
C ASN A 34 4.83 -9.38 28.47
N THR A 35 5.42 -8.94 27.37
CA THR A 35 6.51 -7.98 27.38
C THR A 35 5.99 -6.82 28.22
N PRO A 36 6.70 -6.38 29.27
CA PRO A 36 6.35 -5.15 29.96
C PRO A 36 6.16 -4.09 28.88
N ALA A 37 5.01 -3.41 28.87
CA ALA A 37 4.75 -2.32 27.96
C ALA A 37 5.97 -1.40 28.00
N ALA A 38 6.80 -1.46 26.94
CA ALA A 38 7.82 -0.47 26.74
C ALA A 38 7.06 0.84 26.72
N ALA A 39 7.31 1.68 27.71
CA ALA A 39 6.71 3.00 27.80
C ALA A 39 6.85 3.63 26.41
N GLN A 40 5.72 3.83 25.73
CA GLN A 40 5.66 4.63 24.51
C GLN A 40 6.21 5.99 24.94
N LYS A 41 7.48 6.23 24.63
CA LYS A 41 8.07 7.56 24.74
C LYS A 41 7.20 8.41 23.83
N THR A 42 6.37 9.26 24.42
CA THR A 42 5.59 10.25 23.68
C THR A 42 6.62 11.08 22.94
N GLU A 43 6.70 10.88 21.63
CA GLU A 43 7.58 11.66 20.78
C GLU A 43 7.16 13.13 20.89
N PRO A 44 8.09 14.07 21.13
CA PRO A 44 7.71 15.47 21.29
C PRO A 44 6.96 15.97 20.06
N GLU A 45 5.73 16.43 20.27
CA GLU A 45 4.94 17.05 19.21
C GLU A 45 5.62 18.36 18.78
N LEU A 46 5.79 18.56 17.47
CA LEU A 46 6.45 19.75 16.94
C LEU A 46 5.64 21.02 17.28
N PRO A 47 6.30 22.16 17.54
CA PRO A 47 5.59 23.41 17.77
C PRO A 47 4.64 23.77 16.61
N PRO A 48 3.43 24.27 16.87
CA PRO A 48 2.50 24.67 15.83
C PRO A 48 3.12 25.65 14.84
N GLY A 49 2.89 25.44 13.54
CA GLY A 49 3.41 26.29 12.47
C GLY A 49 4.86 26.01 12.06
N THR A 50 5.52 25.02 12.67
CA THR A 50 6.84 24.55 12.21
C THR A 50 6.70 23.85 10.85
N PRO A 51 7.42 24.30 9.80
CA PRO A 51 7.51 23.56 8.55
C PRO A 51 7.95 22.12 8.84
N SER A 52 7.14 21.16 8.41
CA SER A 52 7.38 19.75 8.71
C SER A 52 6.86 18.84 7.61
N ALA A 53 7.49 17.68 7.51
CA ALA A 53 7.05 16.56 6.70
C ALA A 53 6.75 15.36 7.60
N THR A 54 6.11 14.32 7.08
CA THR A 54 5.99 13.03 7.77
C THR A 54 7.01 12.07 7.21
N LEU A 55 7.87 11.51 8.06
CA LEU A 55 8.78 10.43 7.70
C LEU A 55 8.19 9.10 8.17
N VAL A 56 8.04 8.16 7.24
CA VAL A 56 7.58 6.79 7.47
C VAL A 56 8.69 5.84 7.04
N ILE A 57 9.06 4.90 7.90
CA ILE A 57 10.00 3.82 7.57
C ILE A 57 9.28 2.51 7.80
N THR A 58 9.20 1.70 6.76
CA THR A 58 8.49 0.43 6.75
C THR A 58 9.34 -0.65 6.10
N ARG A 59 8.86 -1.88 6.15
CA ARG A 59 9.40 -2.99 5.39
C ARG A 59 8.30 -3.90 4.91
N ASP A 60 8.66 -4.78 3.98
CA ASP A 60 7.80 -5.85 3.48
C ASP A 60 6.52 -5.26 2.82
N TYR A 61 6.70 -4.25 1.95
CA TYR A 61 5.61 -3.51 1.28
C TYR A 61 4.62 -2.88 2.27
N GLY A 62 5.15 -2.20 3.29
CA GLY A 62 4.35 -1.61 4.37
C GLY A 62 3.87 -2.62 5.42
N GLY A 63 4.18 -3.91 5.26
CA GLY A 63 3.79 -5.01 6.15
C GLY A 63 4.12 -4.75 7.62
N GLU A 64 5.27 -4.14 7.89
CA GLU A 64 5.70 -3.72 9.22
C GLU A 64 6.13 -2.24 9.19
N GLN A 65 5.61 -1.44 10.13
CA GLN A 65 6.03 -0.05 10.34
C GLN A 65 7.13 0.00 11.41
N LEU A 66 8.32 0.42 11.00
CA LEU A 66 9.49 0.57 11.86
C LEU A 66 9.54 1.95 12.51
N MET A 67 9.07 2.99 11.80
CA MET A 67 9.00 4.36 12.28
C MET A 67 7.90 5.14 11.56
N LYS A 68 7.23 6.04 12.27
CA LYS A 68 6.38 7.08 11.68
C LYS A 68 6.38 8.29 12.58
N ARG A 69 6.78 9.45 12.06
CA ARG A 69 6.80 10.70 12.84
C ARG A 69 6.77 11.95 11.97
N ALA A 70 6.26 13.03 12.55
CA ALA A 70 6.43 14.36 11.99
C ALA A 70 7.86 14.83 12.24
N VAL A 71 8.51 15.36 11.21
CA VAL A 71 9.91 15.78 11.24
C VAL A 71 10.03 17.23 10.79
N PRO A 72 10.85 18.05 11.46
CA PRO A 72 11.06 19.43 11.04
C PRO A 72 11.86 19.46 9.74
N ILE A 73 11.51 20.38 8.85
CA ILE A 73 12.22 20.61 7.59
C ILE A 73 12.74 22.04 7.52
N SER A 74 13.87 22.20 6.85
CA SER A 74 14.50 23.48 6.53
C SER A 74 14.37 23.77 5.03
N GLN A 75 14.44 25.04 4.66
CA GLN A 75 14.44 25.42 3.25
C GLN A 75 15.64 24.78 2.53
N GLY A 76 15.34 24.07 1.44
CA GLY A 76 16.35 23.38 0.63
C GLY A 76 16.72 21.98 1.13
N ASP A 77 16.09 21.47 2.21
CA ASP A 77 16.26 20.07 2.61
C ASP A 77 15.84 19.14 1.47
N THR A 78 16.66 18.12 1.23
CA THR A 78 16.32 17.00 0.36
C THR A 78 15.76 15.83 1.16
N VAL A 79 15.13 14.86 0.49
CA VAL A 79 14.63 13.63 1.13
C VAL A 79 15.76 12.91 1.88
N MET A 80 16.97 12.90 1.31
CA MET A 80 18.15 12.30 1.93
C MET A 80 18.62 13.07 3.17
N ASP A 81 18.54 14.42 3.15
CA ASP A 81 18.90 15.23 4.33
C ASP A 81 17.96 14.96 5.50
N VAL A 82 16.66 14.91 5.21
CA VAL A 82 15.63 14.55 6.20
C VAL A 82 15.88 13.13 6.71
N LEU A 83 16.15 12.16 5.84
CA LEU A 83 16.44 10.79 6.27
C LEU A 83 17.69 10.71 7.15
N LYS A 84 18.80 11.34 6.77
CA LYS A 84 20.05 11.29 7.56
C LYS A 84 19.90 11.93 8.93
N ARG A 85 19.10 12.99 9.03
CA ARG A 85 18.86 13.70 10.30
C ARG A 85 17.84 12.98 11.19
N GLU A 86 16.82 12.37 10.58
CA GLU A 86 15.61 11.92 11.29
C GLU A 86 15.29 10.42 11.13
N GLY A 87 16.08 9.66 10.36
CA GLY A 87 15.85 8.23 10.12
C GLY A 87 16.52 7.28 11.12
N GLY A 88 17.37 7.80 12.00
CA GLY A 88 18.20 7.00 12.92
C GLY A 88 19.62 6.78 12.40
N ASP A 89 20.14 5.56 12.49
CA ASP A 89 21.47 5.20 11.95
C ASP A 89 21.39 4.92 10.45
N VAL A 90 21.73 5.91 9.63
CA VAL A 90 21.67 5.83 8.17
C VAL A 90 23.08 5.73 7.61
N LYS A 91 23.33 4.68 6.82
CA LYS A 91 24.56 4.52 6.05
C LYS A 91 24.25 4.64 4.58
N THR A 92 25.13 5.30 3.86
CA THR A 92 24.97 5.54 2.43
C THR A 92 26.21 5.13 1.65
N THR A 93 26.01 4.72 0.41
CA THR A 93 27.06 4.39 -0.56
C THR A 93 27.02 5.34 -1.76
N TYR A 94 27.94 5.16 -2.71
CA TYR A 94 28.11 6.00 -3.91
C TYR A 94 28.08 7.50 -3.59
N ASN A 95 28.96 7.94 -2.69
CA ASN A 95 29.07 9.33 -2.22
C ASN A 95 27.81 9.92 -1.57
N GLY A 96 26.91 9.08 -1.08
CA GLY A 96 25.73 9.53 -0.35
C GLY A 96 24.42 9.48 -1.13
N SER A 97 24.47 9.06 -2.40
CA SER A 97 23.28 9.03 -3.28
C SER A 97 22.38 7.82 -3.06
N PHE A 98 22.89 6.76 -2.45
CA PHE A 98 22.13 5.52 -2.21
C PHE A 98 22.16 5.14 -0.73
N VAL A 99 21.02 4.73 -0.19
CA VAL A 99 20.91 4.21 1.17
C VAL A 99 21.42 2.77 1.19
N GLU A 100 22.47 2.51 1.95
CA GLU A 100 22.97 1.17 2.20
C GLU A 100 22.20 0.51 3.34
N SER A 101 21.94 1.24 4.44
CA SER A 101 21.21 0.72 5.58
C SER A 101 20.51 1.81 6.37
N ILE A 102 19.38 1.45 6.99
CA ILE A 102 18.71 2.26 8.01
C ILE A 102 18.55 1.40 9.26
N ASN A 103 19.04 1.87 10.41
CA ASN A 103 18.99 1.18 11.70
C ASN A 103 19.50 -0.28 11.64
N GLY A 104 20.58 -0.49 10.89
CA GLY A 104 21.22 -1.80 10.73
C GLY A 104 20.56 -2.74 9.72
N LEU A 105 19.40 -2.38 9.15
CA LEU A 105 18.77 -3.14 8.07
C LEU A 105 19.39 -2.73 6.73
N ALA A 106 20.35 -3.52 6.27
CA ALA A 106 21.14 -3.26 5.07
C ALA A 106 20.48 -3.83 3.80
N SER A 107 20.70 -3.15 2.66
CA SER A 107 20.40 -3.69 1.33
C SER A 107 21.01 -5.07 1.20
N ALA A 108 20.20 -6.04 0.79
CA ALA A 108 20.67 -7.39 0.48
C ALA A 108 21.11 -7.52 -0.99
N TYR A 109 20.95 -6.44 -1.76
CA TYR A 109 21.35 -6.35 -3.14
C TYR A 109 22.81 -5.90 -3.25
N LYS A 110 23.58 -6.60 -4.09
CA LYS A 110 24.98 -6.30 -4.38
C LYS A 110 25.20 -6.49 -5.87
N ALA A 111 25.42 -5.38 -6.57
CA ALA A 111 25.65 -5.40 -8.01
C ALA A 111 26.82 -6.34 -8.36
N GLY A 112 26.59 -7.27 -9.29
CA GLY A 112 27.59 -8.24 -9.75
C GLY A 112 27.74 -9.49 -8.87
N ASP A 113 26.98 -9.63 -7.78
CA ASP A 113 26.96 -10.85 -6.96
C ASP A 113 25.72 -11.70 -7.30
N SER A 114 25.94 -12.90 -7.85
CA SER A 114 24.88 -13.84 -8.22
C SER A 114 24.14 -14.44 -7.04
N LYS A 115 24.65 -14.27 -5.81
CA LYS A 115 23.98 -14.67 -4.56
C LYS A 115 23.25 -13.50 -3.90
N SER A 116 23.35 -12.29 -4.46
CA SER A 116 22.63 -11.14 -3.92
C SER A 116 21.12 -11.37 -4.02
N LYS A 117 20.39 -10.86 -3.03
CA LYS A 117 18.93 -10.86 -3.06
C LYS A 117 18.49 -9.50 -3.59
N PRO A 118 17.49 -9.42 -4.47
CA PRO A 118 16.99 -8.15 -4.98
C PRO A 118 16.10 -7.51 -3.91
N ILE A 119 16.68 -7.11 -2.77
CA ILE A 119 15.99 -6.47 -1.64
C ILE A 119 16.77 -5.21 -1.30
N ASP A 120 16.10 -4.08 -1.34
CA ASP A 120 16.72 -2.75 -1.18
C ASP A 120 15.76 -1.77 -0.50
N TRP A 121 16.26 -0.56 -0.23
CA TRP A 121 15.48 0.57 0.24
C TRP A 121 14.91 1.37 -0.94
N PHE A 122 13.60 1.48 -0.98
CA PHE A 122 12.86 2.29 -1.94
C PHE A 122 12.24 3.48 -1.21
N PHE A 123 12.15 4.62 -1.88
CA PHE A 123 11.49 5.78 -1.30
C PHE A 123 10.37 6.33 -2.19
N TYR A 124 9.36 6.86 -1.52
CA TYR A 124 8.14 7.38 -2.08
C TYR A 124 7.89 8.75 -1.46
N VAL A 125 7.43 9.69 -2.27
CA VAL A 125 6.92 10.97 -1.78
C VAL A 125 5.46 11.08 -2.17
N ASN A 126 4.61 11.33 -1.18
CA ASN A 126 3.17 11.45 -1.36
C ASN A 126 2.57 10.24 -2.09
N GLY A 127 3.11 9.05 -1.81
CA GLY A 127 2.61 7.76 -2.30
C GLY A 127 3.07 7.36 -3.70
N VAL A 128 3.97 8.13 -4.32
CA VAL A 128 4.57 7.80 -5.63
C VAL A 128 6.08 7.67 -5.48
N MET A 129 6.66 6.66 -6.12
CA MET A 129 8.10 6.46 -6.18
C MET A 129 8.73 7.57 -7.02
N SER A 130 9.73 8.24 -6.44
CA SER A 130 10.43 9.35 -7.09
C SER A 130 11.22 8.90 -8.32
N ASP A 131 11.24 9.75 -9.35
CA ASP A 131 12.05 9.57 -10.57
C ASP A 131 13.46 10.14 -10.46
N ILE A 132 13.68 10.98 -9.44
CA ILE A 132 14.98 11.57 -9.11
C ILE A 132 15.51 11.01 -7.80
N GLY A 133 16.80 11.15 -7.55
CA GLY A 133 17.43 10.64 -6.34
C GLY A 133 16.94 11.34 -5.07
N ALA A 134 17.02 10.65 -3.92
CA ALA A 134 16.63 11.22 -2.62
C ALA A 134 17.49 12.45 -2.24
N GLY A 135 18.71 12.56 -2.76
CA GLY A 135 19.57 13.74 -2.59
C GLY A 135 19.26 14.90 -3.55
N GLU A 136 18.26 14.75 -4.41
CA GLU A 136 17.84 15.77 -5.39
C GLU A 136 16.40 16.22 -5.16
N TYR A 137 15.56 15.36 -4.55
CA TYR A 137 14.16 15.68 -4.30
C TYR A 137 14.02 16.71 -3.16
N PRO A 138 13.52 17.94 -3.43
CA PRO A 138 13.31 18.95 -2.40
C PRO A 138 12.05 18.64 -1.57
N VAL A 139 12.20 18.62 -0.24
CA VAL A 139 11.09 18.34 0.67
C VAL A 139 10.26 19.59 0.94
N ARG A 140 8.94 19.42 1.00
CA ARG A 140 7.97 20.47 1.26
C ARG A 140 7.17 20.20 2.52
N THR A 141 6.62 21.27 3.08
CA THR A 141 5.71 21.16 4.23
C THR A 141 4.50 20.33 3.84
N GLY A 142 4.19 19.33 4.65
CA GLY A 142 3.06 18.42 4.44
C GLY A 142 3.39 17.18 3.62
N ASP A 143 4.60 17.07 3.04
CA ASP A 143 5.01 15.86 2.33
C ASP A 143 4.99 14.64 3.26
N VAL A 144 4.60 13.50 2.70
CA VAL A 144 4.76 12.20 3.34
C VAL A 144 5.83 11.41 2.60
N ILE A 145 6.98 11.28 3.23
CA ILE A 145 8.16 10.56 2.75
C ILE A 145 8.11 9.16 3.34
N THR A 146 7.98 8.15 2.49
CA THR A 146 8.01 6.73 2.90
C THR A 146 9.26 6.07 2.40
N TRP A 147 10.02 5.44 3.29
CA TRP A 147 11.11 4.52 2.96
C TRP A 147 10.65 3.10 3.27
N ASP A 148 10.57 2.23 2.27
CA ASP A 148 10.18 0.83 2.45
C ASP A 148 11.35 -0.09 2.07
N TYR A 149 11.70 -0.99 2.98
CA TYR A 149 12.66 -2.07 2.71
C TYR A 149 11.92 -3.28 2.18
N HIS A 150 12.08 -3.58 0.89
CA HIS A 150 11.38 -4.70 0.29
C HIS A 150 12.11 -5.32 -0.90
N ARG A 151 11.67 -6.52 -1.26
CA ARG A 151 12.11 -7.21 -2.48
C ARG A 151 11.67 -6.40 -3.70
N TRP A 152 12.43 -6.45 -4.78
CA TRP A 152 12.03 -5.89 -6.07
C TRP A 152 10.73 -6.56 -6.55
N ALA A 153 9.76 -5.77 -7.01
CA ALA A 153 8.46 -6.26 -7.48
C ALA A 153 8.59 -6.67 -8.95
N PHE A 154 8.24 -7.91 -9.32
CA PHE A 154 8.36 -8.37 -10.71
C PHE A 154 9.73 -8.05 -11.35
N ASP A 155 10.82 -8.17 -10.57
CA ASP A 155 12.19 -7.78 -10.95
C ASP A 155 12.42 -6.27 -11.20
N THR A 156 11.50 -5.40 -10.80
CA THR A 156 11.59 -3.93 -10.86
C THR A 156 11.17 -3.30 -9.51
N SER A 157 10.15 -2.45 -9.47
CA SER A 157 9.63 -1.81 -8.26
C SER A 157 8.12 -1.63 -8.34
N ALA A 158 7.48 -1.41 -7.19
CA ALA A 158 6.10 -0.95 -7.16
C ALA A 158 6.11 0.58 -7.18
N PRO A 159 5.50 1.25 -8.19
CA PRO A 159 5.69 2.68 -8.39
C PRO A 159 4.79 3.55 -7.50
N ALA A 160 3.78 2.99 -6.84
CA ALA A 160 2.86 3.74 -6.01
C ALA A 160 2.32 2.88 -4.86
N LEU A 161 1.86 3.55 -3.81
CA LEU A 161 1.21 2.92 -2.66
C LEU A 161 -0.08 3.64 -2.27
N ILE A 162 -1.03 2.88 -1.73
CA ILE A 162 -2.31 3.42 -1.25
C ILE A 162 -2.21 3.98 0.16
N GLY A 163 -1.25 3.48 0.93
CA GLY A 163 -1.14 3.63 2.36
C GLY A 163 -0.85 5.03 2.90
N VAL A 164 -0.80 6.06 2.05
CA VAL A 164 -0.66 7.47 2.46
C VAL A 164 -1.77 8.37 1.91
N TYR A 165 -2.91 7.80 1.46
CA TYR A 165 -4.10 8.57 1.12
C TYR A 165 -4.44 9.62 2.20
N PRO A 166 -4.83 10.85 1.83
CA PRO A 166 -5.10 11.34 0.47
C PRO A 166 -3.90 11.98 -0.23
N GLN A 167 -2.68 11.81 0.29
CA GLN A 167 -1.49 12.55 -0.14
C GLN A 167 -1.21 12.55 -1.65
N PRO A 168 -1.36 11.44 -2.40
CA PRO A 168 -1.11 11.47 -3.84
C PRO A 168 -1.99 12.49 -4.60
N PHE A 169 -3.14 12.85 -4.03
CA PHE A 169 -4.18 13.61 -4.72
C PHE A 169 -4.40 15.03 -4.18
N VAL A 170 -3.71 15.43 -3.11
CA VAL A 170 -3.79 16.79 -2.52
C VAL A 170 -2.65 17.70 -2.98
N GLN A 171 -1.87 17.25 -3.94
CA GLN A 171 -0.68 17.95 -4.41
C GLN A 171 -1.02 19.20 -5.22
N HIS A 172 -0.15 20.20 -5.10
CA HIS A 172 -0.20 21.45 -5.85
C HIS A 172 0.92 21.46 -6.89
N ASP A 173 0.67 22.15 -8.00
CA ASP A 173 1.67 22.45 -9.01
C ASP A 173 2.76 23.34 -8.43
N GLU A 174 4.01 22.98 -8.69
CA GLU A 174 5.16 23.58 -8.01
C GLU A 174 5.39 25.03 -8.40
N GLU A 175 5.13 25.38 -9.67
CA GLU A 175 5.38 26.71 -10.20
C GLU A 175 4.23 27.66 -9.90
N THR A 176 3.00 27.18 -10.02
CA THR A 176 1.80 28.02 -9.91
C THR A 176 1.14 27.96 -8.53
N ASN A 177 1.54 27.01 -7.68
CA ASN A 177 0.92 26.69 -6.39
C ASN A 177 -0.59 26.41 -6.49
N LYS A 178 -1.08 26.05 -7.69
CA LYS A 178 -2.48 25.67 -7.91
C LYS A 178 -2.67 24.19 -7.67
N ALA A 179 -3.82 23.81 -7.12
CA ALA A 179 -4.18 22.41 -6.98
C ALA A 179 -4.11 21.71 -8.36
N ILE A 180 -3.43 20.56 -8.43
CA ILE A 180 -3.33 19.78 -9.68
C ILE A 180 -4.72 19.26 -10.05
N ALA A 181 -5.08 19.29 -11.32
CA ALA A 181 -6.36 18.76 -11.78
C ALA A 181 -6.49 17.27 -11.40
N LEU A 182 -7.65 16.89 -10.86
CA LEU A 182 -7.95 15.54 -10.40
C LEU A 182 -9.36 15.18 -10.85
N ALA A 183 -9.53 13.95 -11.33
CA ALA A 183 -10.83 13.38 -11.62
C ALA A 183 -11.06 12.07 -10.86
N VAL A 184 -12.31 11.83 -10.49
CA VAL A 184 -12.80 10.51 -10.08
C VAL A 184 -13.63 9.97 -11.23
N MET A 185 -13.05 9.08 -12.03
CA MET A 185 -13.76 8.49 -13.17
C MET A 185 -14.58 7.28 -12.74
N TYR A 186 -15.75 7.08 -13.33
CA TYR A 186 -16.63 5.96 -12.94
C TYR A 186 -17.30 5.26 -14.13
N ALA A 187 -17.40 3.93 -14.05
CA ALA A 187 -18.20 3.12 -14.94
C ALA A 187 -19.71 3.30 -14.68
N PRO A 188 -20.59 3.04 -15.68
CA PRO A 188 -22.04 3.16 -15.50
C PRO A 188 -22.55 2.43 -14.25
N GLY A 189 -23.39 3.11 -13.45
CA GLY A 189 -23.94 2.57 -12.21
C GLY A 189 -23.11 2.82 -10.95
N LEU A 190 -21.92 3.43 -11.06
CA LEU A 190 -21.03 3.74 -9.92
C LEU A 190 -20.97 5.23 -9.57
N GLN A 191 -21.91 6.03 -10.08
CA GLN A 191 -21.89 7.49 -9.90
C GLN A 191 -21.97 7.90 -8.43
N GLU A 192 -22.84 7.25 -7.64
CA GLU A 192 -23.03 7.60 -6.22
C GLU A 192 -21.73 7.38 -5.42
N GLN A 193 -21.05 6.26 -5.66
CA GLN A 193 -19.76 5.93 -5.04
C GLN A 193 -18.67 6.92 -5.49
N ALA A 194 -18.67 7.30 -6.77
CA ALA A 194 -17.73 8.29 -7.30
C ALA A 194 -17.95 9.67 -6.69
N ASP A 195 -19.20 10.10 -6.54
CA ASP A 195 -19.58 11.36 -5.91
C ASP A 195 -19.19 11.37 -4.41
N GLN A 196 -19.37 10.25 -3.71
CA GLN A 196 -18.92 10.09 -2.33
C GLN A 196 -17.40 10.30 -2.22
N LEU A 197 -16.61 9.63 -3.06
CA LEU A 197 -15.16 9.75 -3.05
C LEU A 197 -14.70 11.15 -3.46
N ALA A 198 -15.31 11.72 -4.51
CA ALA A 198 -15.03 13.08 -4.98
C ALA A 198 -15.31 14.13 -3.89
N LYS A 199 -16.38 13.95 -3.09
CA LYS A 199 -16.68 14.81 -1.93
C LYS A 199 -15.63 14.71 -0.83
N ALA A 200 -15.19 13.49 -0.50
CA ALA A 200 -14.13 13.27 0.48
C ALA A 200 -12.82 13.93 0.04
N LEU A 201 -12.43 13.74 -1.23
CA LEU A 201 -11.28 14.40 -1.83
C LEU A 201 -11.42 15.91 -1.86
N SER A 202 -12.60 16.45 -2.20
CA SER A 202 -12.82 17.90 -2.22
C SER A 202 -12.59 18.52 -0.84
N THR A 203 -12.98 17.82 0.22
CA THR A 203 -12.76 18.23 1.60
C THR A 203 -11.27 18.20 1.95
N ALA A 204 -10.58 17.10 1.64
CA ALA A 204 -9.15 16.95 1.91
C ALA A 204 -8.28 17.96 1.16
N ARG A 205 -8.66 18.27 -0.09
CA ARG A 205 -7.93 19.17 -1.00
C ARG A 205 -8.31 20.64 -0.84
N GLN A 206 -9.39 20.93 -0.11
CA GLN A 206 -10.00 22.27 -0.03
C GLN A 206 -10.33 22.88 -1.42
N THR A 207 -10.51 22.03 -2.43
CA THR A 207 -10.76 22.38 -3.83
C THR A 207 -11.71 21.35 -4.43
N GLU A 208 -12.68 21.80 -5.24
CA GLU A 208 -13.65 20.91 -5.87
C GLU A 208 -12.96 19.81 -6.70
N THR A 209 -13.40 18.57 -6.49
CA THR A 209 -13.05 17.40 -7.28
C THR A 209 -14.33 16.86 -7.89
N LYS A 210 -14.30 16.53 -9.19
CA LYS A 210 -15.48 16.10 -9.93
C LYS A 210 -15.43 14.60 -10.19
N ALA A 211 -16.59 13.97 -10.03
CA ALA A 211 -16.84 12.66 -10.60
C ALA A 211 -17.18 12.82 -12.08
N VAL A 212 -16.58 11.99 -12.93
CA VAL A 212 -16.80 12.02 -14.39
C VAL A 212 -17.10 10.62 -14.91
N ALA A 213 -18.02 10.52 -15.86
CA ALA A 213 -18.31 9.24 -16.49
C ALA A 213 -17.07 8.69 -17.21
N TRP A 214 -16.99 7.36 -17.32
CA TRP A 214 -15.88 6.67 -17.97
C TRP A 214 -15.58 7.23 -19.36
N ASN A 215 -14.33 7.64 -19.55
CA ASN A 215 -13.85 8.26 -20.76
C ASN A 215 -12.38 7.87 -21.00
N GLU A 216 -12.13 7.00 -21.98
CA GLU A 216 -10.76 6.52 -22.27
C GLU A 216 -9.80 7.66 -22.65
N GLN A 217 -10.32 8.75 -23.23
CA GLN A 217 -9.51 9.92 -23.57
C GLN A 217 -8.90 10.59 -22.34
N LEU A 218 -9.56 10.48 -21.18
CA LEU A 218 -9.09 11.06 -19.93
C LEU A 218 -7.80 10.42 -19.43
N PHE A 219 -7.55 9.15 -19.79
CA PHE A 219 -6.26 8.50 -19.50
C PHE A 219 -5.13 9.21 -20.22
N ALA A 220 -5.34 9.60 -21.49
CA ALA A 220 -4.31 10.27 -22.29
C ALA A 220 -3.98 11.70 -21.81
N GLU A 221 -4.87 12.33 -21.04
CA GLU A 221 -4.62 13.65 -20.45
C GLU A 221 -3.54 13.61 -19.35
N GLY A 222 -3.25 12.42 -18.79
CA GLY A 222 -2.13 12.20 -17.88
C GLY A 222 -2.23 12.92 -16.53
N GLN A 223 -3.41 13.42 -16.15
CA GLN A 223 -3.68 13.98 -14.83
C GLN A 223 -3.82 12.87 -13.76
N PRO A 224 -3.64 13.18 -12.47
CA PRO A 224 -4.01 12.28 -11.39
C PRO A 224 -5.45 11.78 -11.54
N LEU A 225 -5.65 10.47 -11.37
CA LEU A 225 -6.94 9.83 -11.64
C LEU A 225 -7.23 8.71 -10.65
N ILE A 226 -8.45 8.66 -10.15
CA ILE A 226 -9.01 7.48 -9.48
C ILE A 226 -10.15 6.96 -10.35
N VAL A 227 -10.08 5.68 -10.73
CA VAL A 227 -11.04 5.06 -11.63
C VAL A 227 -11.83 4.02 -10.86
N LEU A 228 -13.15 4.16 -10.85
CA LEU A 228 -14.10 3.20 -10.29
C LEU A 228 -14.70 2.38 -11.43
N GLY A 229 -14.47 1.08 -11.44
CA GLY A 229 -14.98 0.18 -12.47
C GLY A 229 -15.35 -1.18 -11.93
N ASP A 230 -16.31 -1.85 -12.56
CA ASP A 230 -16.47 -3.28 -12.35
C ASP A 230 -15.48 -4.06 -13.23
N SER A 231 -15.40 -5.36 -12.98
CA SER A 231 -14.60 -6.30 -13.78
C SER A 231 -14.82 -6.20 -15.28
N LYS A 232 -16.04 -5.85 -15.72
CA LYS A 232 -16.37 -5.71 -17.14
C LYS A 232 -15.80 -4.42 -17.73
N ALA A 233 -15.98 -3.29 -17.06
CA ALA A 233 -15.47 -2.00 -17.49
C ALA A 233 -13.95 -2.04 -17.69
N TYR A 234 -13.22 -2.69 -16.77
CA TYR A 234 -11.77 -2.89 -16.92
C TYR A 234 -11.39 -3.87 -18.02
N ALA A 235 -12.15 -4.94 -18.21
CA ALA A 235 -11.93 -5.88 -19.31
C ALA A 235 -12.12 -5.22 -20.69
N ASP A 236 -13.08 -4.30 -20.81
CA ASP A 236 -13.39 -3.57 -22.05
C ASP A 236 -12.47 -2.35 -22.30
N SER A 237 -11.69 -1.92 -21.29
CA SER A 237 -10.82 -0.75 -21.36
C SER A 237 -9.48 -1.06 -22.04
N ALA A 238 -9.28 -0.50 -23.24
CA ALA A 238 -8.03 -0.67 -23.98
C ALA A 238 -6.81 -0.12 -23.23
N PHE A 239 -6.95 1.02 -22.54
CA PHE A 239 -5.87 1.58 -21.74
C PHE A 239 -5.48 0.65 -20.59
N TYR A 240 -6.47 0.18 -19.81
CA TYR A 240 -6.20 -0.71 -18.67
C TYR A 240 -5.57 -2.02 -19.12
N GLN A 241 -6.08 -2.64 -20.20
CA GLN A 241 -5.52 -3.90 -20.72
C GLN A 241 -4.06 -3.72 -21.17
N LYS A 242 -3.73 -2.62 -21.87
CA LYS A 242 -2.35 -2.31 -22.27
C LYS A 242 -1.44 -2.09 -21.05
N LEU A 243 -1.94 -1.44 -20.01
CA LEU A 243 -1.19 -1.25 -18.77
C LEU A 243 -0.92 -2.59 -18.08
N TRP A 244 -1.91 -3.49 -18.08
CA TRP A 244 -1.80 -4.84 -17.52
C TRP A 244 -0.80 -5.73 -18.25
N GLU A 245 -0.69 -5.62 -19.58
CA GLU A 245 0.38 -6.29 -20.34
C GLU A 245 1.78 -5.95 -19.80
N GLN A 246 1.93 -4.74 -19.24
CA GLN A 246 3.15 -4.22 -18.63
C GLN A 246 3.09 -4.23 -17.09
N LYS A 247 2.23 -5.07 -16.48
CA LYS A 247 2.00 -5.12 -15.02
C LYS A 247 3.25 -5.13 -14.17
N ALA A 248 4.34 -5.75 -14.64
CA ALA A 248 5.61 -5.82 -13.95
C ALA A 248 6.22 -4.43 -13.71
N MET A 249 6.26 -3.61 -14.78
CA MET A 249 6.79 -2.24 -14.74
C MET A 249 5.93 -1.30 -13.89
N TYR A 250 4.64 -1.59 -13.78
CA TYR A 250 3.65 -0.73 -13.13
C TYR A 250 3.20 -1.23 -11.75
N GLY A 251 3.83 -2.29 -11.23
CA GLY A 251 3.51 -2.85 -9.91
C GLY A 251 2.04 -3.22 -9.75
N LEU A 252 1.40 -3.75 -10.80
CA LEU A 252 -0.02 -4.10 -10.76
C LEU A 252 -0.22 -5.48 -10.13
N PHE A 253 -0.53 -5.50 -8.84
CA PHE A 253 -0.65 -6.72 -8.04
C PHE A 253 -2.05 -7.36 -8.03
N ALA A 254 -3.04 -6.75 -8.70
CA ALA A 254 -4.33 -7.36 -8.93
C ALA A 254 -4.92 -6.99 -10.30
N HIS A 255 -5.54 -7.97 -10.94
CA HIS A 255 -6.15 -7.88 -12.25
C HIS A 255 -7.67 -7.86 -12.13
N PHE A 256 -8.33 -6.91 -12.77
CA PHE A 256 -9.78 -6.94 -12.98
C PHE A 256 -10.08 -7.63 -14.31
N THR A 257 -10.43 -8.92 -14.25
CA THR A 257 -10.80 -9.73 -15.42
C THR A 257 -12.31 -9.80 -15.59
N LYS A 258 -12.77 -10.27 -16.75
CA LYS A 258 -14.19 -10.61 -16.98
C LYS A 258 -14.77 -11.64 -16.00
N ASN A 259 -13.94 -12.46 -15.36
CA ASN A 259 -14.34 -13.53 -14.45
C ASN A 259 -14.25 -13.10 -12.97
N GLY A 260 -13.73 -11.90 -12.70
CA GLY A 260 -13.54 -11.36 -11.37
C GLY A 260 -12.13 -10.82 -11.16
N ILE A 261 -11.67 -10.80 -9.91
CA ILE A 261 -10.35 -10.28 -9.53
C ILE A 261 -9.35 -11.43 -9.41
N GLU A 262 -8.16 -11.25 -9.98
CA GLU A 262 -7.01 -12.11 -9.72
C GLU A 262 -5.97 -11.31 -8.94
N ALA A 263 -5.29 -11.91 -7.96
CA ALA A 263 -4.23 -11.24 -7.20
C ALA A 263 -2.90 -11.98 -7.32
N THR A 264 -1.81 -11.20 -7.33
CA THR A 264 -0.46 -11.73 -7.52
C THR A 264 0.40 -11.66 -6.27
N ASP A 265 1.40 -12.52 -6.22
CA ASP A 265 2.53 -12.37 -5.29
C ASP A 265 3.51 -11.28 -5.75
N ILE A 266 4.59 -11.08 -4.98
CA ILE A 266 5.69 -10.14 -5.28
C ILE A 266 6.45 -10.47 -6.58
N SER A 267 6.42 -11.72 -7.03
CA SER A 267 7.03 -12.17 -8.29
C SER A 267 6.09 -12.05 -9.48
N GLY A 268 4.82 -11.70 -9.24
CA GLY A 268 3.81 -11.56 -10.27
C GLY A 268 3.08 -12.82 -10.65
N ASN A 269 3.27 -13.90 -9.89
CA ASN A 269 2.50 -15.10 -10.09
C ASN A 269 1.09 -14.86 -9.54
N VAL A 270 0.07 -15.23 -10.32
CA VAL A 270 -1.29 -15.23 -9.81
C VAL A 270 -1.41 -16.32 -8.75
N VAL A 271 -1.74 -15.92 -7.52
CA VAL A 271 -1.86 -16.82 -6.36
C VAL A 271 -3.28 -16.90 -5.82
N ILE A 272 -4.15 -15.96 -6.20
CA ILE A 272 -5.59 -16.03 -5.94
C ILE A 272 -6.34 -15.82 -7.25
N THR A 273 -7.17 -16.80 -7.61
CA THR A 273 -8.10 -16.76 -8.77
C THR A 273 -9.56 -16.91 -8.37
N ASP A 274 -9.83 -17.52 -7.20
CA ASP A 274 -11.18 -17.85 -6.72
C ASP A 274 -11.72 -16.79 -5.76
N VAL A 275 -11.70 -15.55 -6.21
CA VAL A 275 -12.14 -14.41 -5.39
C VAL A 275 -13.68 -14.37 -5.33
N LYS A 276 -14.24 -14.18 -4.13
CA LYS A 276 -15.71 -14.21 -3.93
C LYS A 276 -16.47 -13.14 -4.73
N PRO A 277 -17.77 -13.34 -5.04
CA PRO A 277 -18.60 -12.37 -5.77
C PRO A 277 -18.73 -10.99 -5.10
N ASP A 278 -18.48 -10.91 -3.79
CA ASP A 278 -18.50 -9.69 -3.02
C ASP A 278 -17.11 -9.05 -2.87
N ALA A 279 -16.08 -9.51 -3.59
CA ALA A 279 -14.76 -8.94 -3.43
C ALA A 279 -14.55 -7.62 -4.19
N GLY A 280 -13.70 -6.78 -3.62
CA GLY A 280 -13.24 -5.53 -4.19
C GLY A 280 -11.74 -5.36 -4.01
N ALA A 281 -11.10 -4.55 -4.85
CA ALA A 281 -9.68 -4.26 -4.74
C ALA A 281 -9.39 -2.80 -5.07
N ILE A 282 -8.27 -2.33 -4.55
CA ILE A 282 -7.63 -1.10 -4.98
C ILE A 282 -6.19 -1.41 -5.37
N VAL A 283 -5.83 -0.95 -6.58
CA VAL A 283 -4.49 -1.05 -7.14
C VAL A 283 -3.99 0.35 -7.44
N ALA A 284 -2.85 0.71 -6.84
CA ALA A 284 -2.18 1.97 -7.11
C ALA A 284 -1.07 1.77 -8.14
N THR A 285 -0.95 2.71 -9.06
CA THR A 285 0.16 2.81 -10.01
C THR A 285 0.34 4.26 -10.43
N VAL A 286 1.09 4.48 -11.51
CA VAL A 286 1.34 5.78 -12.12
C VAL A 286 0.96 5.76 -13.60
N HIS A 287 0.56 6.91 -14.13
CA HIS A 287 0.34 7.07 -15.56
C HIS A 287 1.66 6.83 -16.35
N PRO A 288 1.67 6.06 -17.46
CA PRO A 288 2.89 5.69 -18.19
C PRO A 288 3.81 6.84 -18.60
N GLU A 289 3.23 7.98 -18.99
CA GLU A 289 3.98 9.10 -19.57
C GLU A 289 4.27 10.22 -18.56
N THR A 290 3.27 10.54 -17.74
CA THR A 290 3.33 11.70 -16.82
C THR A 290 3.71 11.30 -15.41
N ARG A 291 3.67 9.99 -15.13
CA ARG A 291 3.90 9.37 -13.81
C ARG A 291 3.04 9.92 -12.68
N LYS A 292 1.95 10.61 -13.02
CA LYS A 292 0.96 11.07 -12.04
C LYS A 292 0.21 9.87 -11.43
N PRO A 293 -0.23 9.96 -10.16
CA PRO A 293 -0.91 8.86 -9.49
C PRO A 293 -2.15 8.40 -10.23
N LEU A 294 -2.27 7.09 -10.42
CA LEU A 294 -3.38 6.44 -11.09
C LEU A 294 -3.85 5.26 -10.24
N TRP A 295 -5.07 5.34 -9.72
CA TRP A 295 -5.65 4.30 -8.87
C TRP A 295 -6.82 3.63 -9.57
N PHE A 296 -6.87 2.31 -9.52
CA PHE A 296 -7.99 1.50 -9.97
C PHE A 296 -8.70 0.92 -8.76
N VAL A 297 -9.97 1.28 -8.59
CA VAL A 297 -10.87 0.79 -7.55
C VAL A 297 -11.93 -0.07 -8.23
N GLY A 298 -11.88 -1.37 -8.00
CA GLY A 298 -12.79 -2.29 -8.67
C GLY A 298 -13.38 -3.36 -7.78
N GLY A 299 -14.34 -4.09 -8.31
CA GLY A 299 -15.04 -5.14 -7.59
C GLY A 299 -15.91 -6.01 -8.48
N ASN A 300 -16.26 -7.17 -7.93
CA ASN A 300 -17.15 -8.16 -8.55
C ASN A 300 -18.63 -7.76 -8.43
N SER A 301 -18.95 -6.72 -7.63
CA SER A 301 -20.28 -6.13 -7.47
C SER A 301 -20.20 -4.66 -7.07
N SER A 302 -21.28 -3.91 -7.28
CA SER A 302 -21.41 -2.52 -6.82
C SER A 302 -21.20 -2.38 -5.32
N ASP A 303 -21.68 -3.34 -4.54
CA ASP A 303 -21.57 -3.34 -3.07
C ASP A 303 -20.13 -3.54 -2.62
N ALA A 304 -19.35 -4.36 -3.35
CA ALA A 304 -17.93 -4.52 -3.09
C ALA A 304 -17.16 -3.23 -3.34
N ILE A 305 -17.44 -2.57 -4.47
CA ILE A 305 -16.84 -1.27 -4.82
C ILE A 305 -17.22 -0.22 -3.77
N ALA A 306 -18.48 -0.18 -3.34
CA ALA A 306 -18.95 0.74 -2.31
C ALA A 306 -18.21 0.57 -0.98
N ARG A 307 -17.86 -0.67 -0.59
CA ARG A 307 -17.05 -0.91 0.62
C ARG A 307 -15.62 -0.41 0.50
N ILE A 308 -14.97 -0.62 -0.65
CA ILE A 308 -13.62 -0.06 -0.90
C ILE A 308 -13.68 1.47 -0.89
N VAL A 309 -14.66 2.06 -1.56
CA VAL A 309 -14.86 3.52 -1.59
C VAL A 309 -15.11 4.06 -0.19
N HIS A 310 -15.97 3.41 0.61
CA HIS A 310 -16.19 3.79 2.01
C HIS A 310 -14.90 3.74 2.81
N THR A 311 -14.12 2.66 2.64
CA THR A 311 -12.83 2.44 3.32
C THR A 311 -11.80 3.54 3.01
N ILE A 312 -11.78 4.05 1.77
CA ILE A 312 -10.88 5.13 1.36
C ILE A 312 -11.45 6.49 1.82
N ALA A 313 -12.74 6.73 1.60
CA ALA A 313 -13.41 8.00 1.89
C ALA A 313 -13.53 8.29 3.40
N SER A 314 -13.50 7.28 4.26
CA SER A 314 -13.44 7.46 5.71
C SER A 314 -12.09 8.01 6.20
N GLY A 315 -11.08 8.04 5.34
CA GLY A 315 -9.72 8.46 5.68
C GLY A 315 -8.94 7.40 6.46
N GLN A 316 -7.71 7.74 6.81
CA GLN A 316 -6.83 6.87 7.58
C GLN A 316 -6.87 7.21 9.08
N THR A 317 -6.94 6.16 9.88
CA THR A 317 -6.67 6.16 11.32
C THR A 317 -5.44 5.29 11.58
N ALA A 318 -4.86 5.36 12.79
CA ALA A 318 -3.69 4.54 13.14
C ALA A 318 -3.92 3.03 12.94
N ASP A 319 -5.16 2.57 13.07
CA ASP A 319 -5.56 1.15 12.99
C ASP A 319 -6.16 0.77 11.64
N THR A 320 -6.11 1.66 10.64
CA THR A 320 -6.69 1.38 9.34
C THR A 320 -5.93 0.24 8.65
N PRO A 321 -6.60 -0.84 8.19
CA PRO A 321 -5.94 -2.07 7.69
C PRO A 321 -5.00 -1.89 6.49
N TRP A 322 -5.10 -0.75 5.79
CA TRP A 322 -4.33 -0.45 4.59
C TRP A 322 -3.27 0.65 4.79
N THR A 323 -3.00 1.04 6.04
CA THR A 323 -1.90 1.96 6.38
C THR A 323 -0.58 1.45 5.82
N ASN A 324 0.16 2.29 5.09
CA ASN A 324 1.40 1.95 4.37
C ASN A 324 1.29 0.87 3.27
N SER A 325 0.11 0.31 2.97
CA SER A 325 -0.04 -0.73 1.95
C SER A 325 0.15 -0.22 0.52
N PHE A 326 0.58 -1.10 -0.37
CA PHE A 326 0.73 -0.82 -1.81
C PHE A 326 -0.57 -1.04 -2.60
N GLY A 327 -1.37 -2.00 -2.19
CA GLY A 327 -2.74 -2.20 -2.64
C GLY A 327 -3.55 -2.98 -1.62
N LEU A 328 -4.82 -3.20 -1.94
CA LEU A 328 -5.74 -3.95 -1.09
C LEU A 328 -6.59 -4.89 -1.94
N LEU A 329 -6.81 -6.10 -1.44
CA LEU A 329 -7.89 -6.98 -1.86
C LEU A 329 -8.78 -7.21 -0.65
N GLN A 330 -10.06 -6.87 -0.75
CA GLN A 330 -11.08 -7.21 0.22
C GLN A 330 -11.88 -8.40 -0.31
N ASP A 331 -11.78 -9.54 0.35
CA ASP A 331 -12.51 -10.76 0.03
C ASP A 331 -13.50 -11.06 1.18
N GLY A 332 -14.74 -10.61 1.02
CA GLY A 332 -15.74 -10.60 2.09
C GLY A 332 -15.33 -9.72 3.27
N GLN A 333 -15.09 -10.35 4.43
CA GLN A 333 -14.62 -9.69 5.66
C GLN A 333 -13.09 -9.67 5.77
N GLU A 334 -12.39 -10.44 4.94
CA GLU A 334 -10.94 -10.49 4.97
C GLU A 334 -10.37 -9.33 4.16
N THR A 335 -9.35 -8.68 4.72
CA THR A 335 -8.61 -7.61 4.07
C THR A 335 -7.17 -8.07 3.88
N LEU A 336 -6.77 -8.24 2.63
CA LEU A 336 -5.45 -8.70 2.24
C LEU A 336 -4.67 -7.53 1.64
N ARG A 337 -3.42 -7.40 2.09
CA ARG A 337 -2.48 -6.40 1.57
C ARG A 337 -1.89 -6.93 0.27
N LEU A 338 -1.79 -6.08 -0.74
CA LEU A 338 -1.09 -6.39 -1.99
C LEU A 338 0.29 -5.72 -1.98
N PRO A 339 1.34 -6.38 -2.50
CA PRO A 339 1.36 -7.75 -3.03
C PRO A 339 1.16 -8.83 -1.96
N LEU A 340 0.70 -10.01 -2.39
CA LEU A 340 0.58 -11.17 -1.50
C LEU A 340 1.97 -11.80 -1.24
N GLY A 341 2.19 -12.30 -0.03
CA GLY A 341 3.45 -12.96 0.33
C GLY A 341 4.66 -12.03 0.43
N GLY A 342 4.45 -10.75 0.77
CA GLY A 342 5.49 -9.71 0.87
C GLY A 342 6.61 -9.90 1.90
N THR A 343 6.65 -11.01 2.62
CA THR A 343 7.72 -11.33 3.58
C THR A 343 9.00 -11.83 2.86
N PRO A 344 10.20 -11.32 3.20
CA PRO A 344 11.46 -11.56 2.50
C PRO A 344 12.11 -12.95 2.66
#